data_AF-A0A1G1VQE1-F1
#
_entry.id   AF-A0A1G1VQE1-F1
#
_cell.length_a   1.000
_cell.length_b   1.000
_cell.length_c   1.000
_cell.angle_alpha   90.00
_cell.angle_beta   90.00
_cell.angle_gamma   90.00
#
_symmetry.space_group_name_H-M   'P 1'
#
loop_
_entity.id
_entity.type
_entity.pdbx_description
1 polymer ?
#
loop_
_entity_poly.entity_id
_entity_poly.type
_entity_poly.pdbx_seq_one_letter_code
_entity_poly.pdbx_strand_id
1 'polypeptide(L)'
;MLAKSALAQIVNPAIPRMPGDGGDALARYIAIIWWVIVIVGGLAVLFYMAWGAMDWIMSGSNPDRLKRAKEKMGSGVIGLFFLVLSYAIVQLITRITGLSILNPNWPTL
;
A
#
# COMPACT_ATOMS: atom_id res chain seq x y z
N MET A 1 10.80 46.92 -3.09
CA MET A 1 11.40 45.58 -3.33
C MET A 1 12.42 45.14 -2.27
N LEU A 2 12.63 45.86 -1.16
CA LEU A 2 13.68 45.53 -0.17
C LEU A 2 13.17 44.94 1.17
N ALA A 3 11.86 44.89 1.41
CA ALA A 3 11.31 44.41 2.70
C ALA A 3 10.98 42.90 2.73
N LYS A 4 10.80 42.25 1.57
CA LYS A 4 10.48 40.81 1.50
C LYS A 4 11.70 39.91 1.74
N SER A 5 12.92 40.40 1.55
CA SER A 5 14.15 39.64 1.75
C SER A 5 14.59 39.57 3.22
N ALA A 6 14.20 40.55 4.05
CA ALA A 6 14.57 40.59 5.46
C ALA A 6 13.86 39.53 6.32
N LEU A 7 12.63 39.14 5.96
CA LEU A 7 11.89 38.07 6.65
C LEU A 7 12.32 36.66 6.22
N ALA A 8 13.07 36.51 5.13
CA ALA A 8 13.60 35.23 4.67
C ALA A 8 14.88 34.80 5.40
N GLN A 9 15.50 35.71 6.17
CA GLN A 9 16.82 35.50 6.77
C GLN A 9 16.76 35.11 8.26
N ILE A 10 15.60 35.22 8.91
CA ILE A 10 15.37 34.64 10.25
C ILE A 10 14.66 33.30 10.07
N VAL A 11 15.34 32.35 9.44
CA VAL A 11 14.93 30.95 9.43
C VAL A 11 15.97 30.21 10.25
N ASN A 12 15.56 29.75 11.43
CA ASN A 12 16.40 29.00 12.35
C ASN A 12 16.76 27.65 11.72
N PRO A 13 18.04 27.37 11.40
CA PRO A 13 18.48 26.11 10.80
C PRO A 13 18.35 24.91 11.75
N ALA A 14 18.10 25.14 13.05
CA ALA A 14 17.86 24.09 14.03
C ALA A 14 16.41 23.57 14.04
N ILE A 15 15.49 24.21 13.30
CA ILE A 15 14.15 23.69 13.07
C ILE A 15 14.15 23.15 11.64
N PRO A 16 14.09 21.83 11.43
CA PRO A 16 13.88 21.28 10.11
C PRO A 16 12.69 22.00 9.50
N ARG A 17 12.89 22.61 8.32
CA ARG A 17 11.79 23.09 7.49
C ARG A 17 10.91 21.87 7.28
N MET A 18 9.82 21.76 8.06
CA MET A 18 8.88 20.67 7.87
C MET A 18 8.36 20.85 6.44
N PRO A 19 8.68 19.95 5.50
CA PRO A 19 8.03 19.93 4.20
C PRO A 19 6.63 19.45 4.51
N GLY A 20 5.69 20.37 4.51
CA GLY A 20 4.44 20.15 5.22
C GLY A 20 3.46 21.29 5.07
N ASP A 21 3.26 21.79 3.85
CA ASP A 21 1.90 22.22 3.51
C ASP A 21 0.95 21.08 3.90
N GLY A 22 -0.24 21.37 4.44
CA GLY A 22 -1.14 20.34 4.97
C GLY A 22 -1.41 19.16 4.03
N GLY A 23 -1.20 19.34 2.72
CA GLY A 23 -1.21 18.29 1.70
C GLY A 23 -0.15 17.19 1.87
N ASP A 24 1.07 17.52 2.27
CA ASP A 24 2.16 16.54 2.41
C ASP A 24 1.94 15.63 3.64
N ALA A 25 1.41 16.20 4.72
CA ALA A 25 1.03 15.43 5.91
C ALA A 25 -0.08 14.42 5.58
N LEU A 26 -1.13 14.87 4.90
CA LEU A 26 -2.22 13.99 4.45
C LEU A 26 -1.72 12.90 3.50
N ALA A 27 -0.85 13.24 2.55
CA ALA A 27 -0.23 12.27 1.65
C ALA A 27 0.57 11.20 2.41
N ARG A 28 1.31 11.60 3.46
CA ARG A 28 2.05 10.66 4.32
C ARG A 28 1.13 9.72 5.10
N TYR A 29 0.02 10.22 5.65
CA TYR A 29 -0.95 9.34 6.33
C TYR A 29 -1.60 8.35 5.37
N ILE A 30 -1.98 8.80 4.18
CA ILE A 30 -2.55 7.93 3.13
C ILE A 30 -1.52 6.86 2.71
N ALA A 31 -0.24 7.24 2.58
CA ALA A 31 0.84 6.31 2.25
C ALA A 31 0.98 5.17 3.28
N ILE A 32 1.00 5.53 4.56
CA ILE A 32 1.13 4.57 5.66
C ILE A 32 -0.07 3.61 5.68
N ILE A 33 -1.30 4.15 5.56
CA ILE A 33 -2.52 3.33 5.54
C ILE A 33 -2.48 2.36 4.36
N TRP A 34 -2.12 2.83 3.17
CA TRP A 34 -2.04 1.97 1.99
C TRP A 34 -0.99 0.86 2.16
N TRP A 35 0.19 1.17 2.70
CA TRP A 35 1.22 0.17 2.96
C TRP A 35 0.74 -0.94 3.91
N VAL A 36 0.04 -0.56 4.99
CA VAL A 36 -0.57 -1.53 5.92
C VAL A 36 -1.59 -2.41 5.20
N ILE A 37 -2.45 -1.83 4.36
CA ILE A 37 -3.45 -2.58 3.59
C ILE A 37 -2.78 -3.58 2.63
N VAL A 38 -1.70 -3.20 1.95
CA VAL A 38 -1.00 -4.08 1.02
C VAL A 38 -0.38 -5.27 1.75
N ILE A 39 0.23 -5.05 2.92
CA ILE A 39 0.81 -6.13 3.73
C ILE A 39 -0.27 -7.07 4.25
N VAL A 40 -1.33 -6.52 4.84
CA VAL A 40 -2.44 -7.32 5.38
C VAL A 40 -3.16 -8.06 4.26
N GLY A 41 -3.39 -7.41 3.12
CA GLY A 41 -3.98 -8.03 1.93
C GLY A 41 -3.12 -9.15 1.38
N GLY A 42 -1.79 -8.95 1.33
CA GLY A 42 -0.85 -9.97 0.85
C GLY A 42 -0.87 -11.20 1.72
N LEU A 43 -0.87 -10.99 3.04
CA LEU A 43 -0.98 -12.07 4.02
C LEU A 43 -2.34 -12.79 3.92
N ALA A 44 -3.44 -12.04 3.79
CA ALA A 44 -4.78 -12.60 3.66
C ALA A 44 -4.91 -13.49 2.41
N VAL A 45 -4.35 -13.08 1.27
CA VAL A 45 -4.32 -13.87 0.03
C VAL A 45 -3.58 -15.20 0.24
N LEU A 46 -2.44 -15.19 0.93
CA LEU A 46 -1.69 -16.41 1.25
C LEU A 46 -2.51 -17.37 2.12
N PHE A 47 -3.18 -16.85 3.16
CA PHE A 47 -4.07 -17.66 4.00
C PHE A 47 -5.25 -18.24 3.20
N TYR A 48 -5.87 -17.45 2.34
CA TYR A 48 -7.01 -17.89 1.53
C TYR A 48 -6.60 -18.97 0.54
N MET A 49 -5.43 -18.83 -0.08
CA MET A 49 -4.88 -19.82 -1.00
C MET A 49 -4.50 -21.12 -0.28
N ALA A 50 -3.91 -21.04 0.92
CA ALA A 50 -3.64 -22.20 1.76
C ALA A 50 -4.93 -22.92 2.16
N TRP A 51 -5.99 -22.18 2.51
CA TRP A 51 -7.29 -22.77 2.84
C TRP A 51 -7.94 -23.46 1.63
N GLY A 52 -7.86 -22.83 0.45
CA GLY A 52 -8.34 -23.44 -0.80
C GLY A 52 -7.57 -24.71 -1.16
N ALA A 53 -6.25 -24.75 -0.94
CA ALA A 53 -5.41 -25.93 -1.16
C ALA A 53 -5.76 -27.08 -0.22
N MET A 54 -5.98 -26.80 1.06
CA MET A 54 -6.44 -27.82 2.02
C MET A 54 -7.80 -28.40 1.61
N ASP A 55 -8.76 -27.54 1.23
CA ASP A 55 -10.10 -27.96 0.79
C ASP A 55 -10.01 -28.83 -0.47
N TRP A 56 -9.10 -28.51 -1.39
CA TRP A 56 -8.84 -29.29 -2.60
C TRP A 56 -8.30 -30.70 -2.29
N ILE A 57 -7.32 -30.81 -1.38
CA ILE A 57 -6.74 -32.10 -0.97
C ILE A 57 -7.77 -32.94 -0.20
N MET A 58 -8.57 -32.32 0.68
CA MET A 58 -9.60 -33.01 1.46
C MET A 58 -10.82 -33.43 0.62
N SER A 59 -11.01 -32.87 -0.59
CA SER A 59 -12.16 -33.16 -1.45
C SER A 59 -12.16 -34.57 -2.04
N GLY A 60 -10.99 -35.24 -2.12
CA GLY A 60 -10.87 -36.63 -2.56
C GLY A 60 -11.60 -36.90 -3.89
N SER A 61 -12.51 -37.87 -3.89
CA SER A 61 -13.30 -38.31 -5.06
C SER A 61 -14.65 -37.62 -5.23
N ASN A 62 -15.04 -36.68 -4.34
CA ASN A 62 -16.33 -36.00 -4.45
C ASN A 62 -16.25 -34.82 -5.45
N PRO A 63 -16.92 -34.91 -6.62
CA PRO A 63 -16.79 -33.90 -7.67
C PRO A 63 -17.36 -32.52 -7.27
N ASP A 64 -18.39 -32.47 -6.40
CA ASP A 64 -18.97 -31.21 -5.93
C ASP A 64 -18.00 -30.44 -5.04
N ARG A 65 -17.32 -31.14 -4.12
CA ARG A 65 -16.32 -30.52 -3.25
C ARG A 65 -15.09 -30.07 -4.03
N LEU A 66 -14.68 -30.87 -5.01
CA LEU A 66 -13.59 -30.53 -5.91
C LEU A 66 -13.88 -29.25 -6.72
N LYS A 67 -15.12 -29.10 -7.21
CA LYS A 67 -15.53 -27.90 -7.95
C LYS A 67 -15.52 -26.66 -7.06
N ARG A 68 -16.06 -26.75 -5.84
CA ARG A 68 -16.04 -25.66 -4.85
C ARG A 68 -14.63 -25.27 -4.43
N ALA A 69 -13.74 -26.25 -4.24
CA ALA A 69 -12.34 -26.01 -3.92
C ALA A 69 -11.62 -25.27 -5.07
N LYS A 70 -11.87 -25.65 -6.33
CA LYS A 70 -11.35 -24.94 -7.50
C LYS A 70 -11.86 -23.51 -7.60
N GLU A 71 -13.14 -23.25 -7.31
CA GLU A 71 -13.69 -21.88 -7.23
C GLU A 71 -13.05 -21.05 -6.11
N LYS A 72 -12.82 -21.65 -4.94
CA LYS A 72 -12.08 -21.00 -3.84
C LYS A 72 -10.64 -20.66 -4.23
N MET A 73 -9.94 -21.56 -4.90
CA MET A 73 -8.58 -21.29 -5.38
C MET A 73 -8.58 -20.19 -6.47
N GLY A 74 -9.55 -20.23 -7.40
CA GLY A 74 -9.71 -19.20 -8.43
C GLY A 74 -9.98 -17.81 -7.85
N SER A 75 -10.84 -17.71 -6.84
CA SER A 75 -11.07 -16.43 -6.13
C SER A 75 -9.84 -15.95 -5.37
N GLY A 76 -9.04 -16.84 -4.79
CA GLY A 76 -7.74 -16.49 -4.19
C GLY A 76 -6.74 -15.90 -5.21
N VAL A 77 -6.66 -16.49 -6.40
CA VAL A 77 -5.82 -15.97 -7.50
C VAL A 77 -6.29 -14.60 -7.98
N ILE A 78 -7.61 -14.39 -8.06
CA ILE A 78 -8.19 -13.08 -8.37
C ILE A 78 -7.83 -12.05 -7.29
N GLY A 79 -7.87 -12.44 -6.01
CA GLY A 79 -7.42 -11.58 -4.91
C GLY A 79 -5.95 -11.16 -5.05
N LEU A 80 -5.07 -12.09 -5.41
CA LEU A 80 -3.66 -11.78 -5.70
C LEU A 80 -3.52 -10.81 -6.88
N PHE A 81 -4.28 -11.05 -7.95
CA PHE A 81 -4.27 -10.20 -9.14
C PHE A 81 -4.64 -8.75 -8.80
N PHE A 82 -5.69 -8.55 -8.01
CA PHE A 82 -6.10 -7.22 -7.53
C PHE A 82 -5.02 -6.53 -6.68
N LEU A 83 -4.27 -7.30 -5.90
CA LEU A 83 -3.20 -6.77 -5.07
C LEU A 83 -2.02 -6.26 -5.90
N VAL A 84 -1.63 -7.02 -6.92
CA VAL A 84 -0.63 -6.60 -7.93
C VAL A 84 -1.13 -5.38 -8.71
N LEU A 85 -2.42 -5.35 -9.08
CA LEU A 85 -3.03 -4.21 -9.75
C LEU A 85 -3.03 -2.96 -8.87
N SER A 86 -3.33 -3.09 -7.58
CA SER A 86 -3.29 -1.99 -6.61
C SER A 86 -1.89 -1.39 -6.51
N TYR A 87 -0.85 -2.24 -6.46
CA TYR A 87 0.53 -1.79 -6.50
C TYR A 87 0.86 -1.00 -7.77
N ALA A 88 0.43 -1.50 -8.94
CA ALA A 88 0.64 -0.82 -10.22
C ALA A 88 -0.05 0.56 -10.26
N ILE A 89 -1.27 0.67 -9.71
CA ILE A 89 -2.01 1.95 -9.63
C ILE A 89 -1.27 2.95 -8.76
N VAL A 90 -0.78 2.54 -7.58
CA VAL A 90 -0.04 3.46 -6.69
C VAL A 90 1.30 3.87 -7.28
N GLN A 91 1.96 2.98 -8.02
CA GLN A 91 3.17 3.34 -8.76
C GLN A 91 2.88 4.43 -9.81
N LEU A 92 1.74 4.38 -10.49
CA LEU A 92 1.32 5.42 -11.43
C LEU A 92 1.02 6.75 -10.72
N ILE A 93 0.31 6.71 -9.59
CA ILE A 93 0.02 7.91 -8.77
C ILE A 93 1.30 8.57 -8.27
N THR A 94 2.27 7.78 -7.81
CA THR A 94 3.59 8.24 -7.35
C THR A 94 4.33 8.98 -8.48
N ARG A 95 4.27 8.47 -9.72
CA ARG A 95 4.91 9.13 -10.88
C ARG A 95 4.27 10.46 -11.25
N ILE A 96 2.96 10.60 -11.05
CA ILE A 96 2.21 11.82 -11.39
C ILE A 96 2.36 12.89 -10.29
N THR A 97 2.34 12.48 -9.02
CA THR A 97 2.38 13.41 -7.88
C THR A 97 3.79 13.72 -7.38
N GLY A 98 4.81 12.93 -7.75
CA GLY A 98 6.21 13.11 -7.32
C GLY A 98 6.44 12.85 -5.82
N LEU A 99 5.38 12.62 -5.05
CA LEU A 99 5.43 12.24 -3.65
C LEU A 99 5.83 10.78 -3.54
N SER A 100 6.93 10.50 -2.84
CA SER A 100 7.41 9.13 -2.58
C SER A 100 6.55 8.43 -1.53
N ILE A 101 5.29 8.16 -1.86
CA ILE A 101 4.33 7.38 -1.06
C ILE A 101 4.90 5.98 -0.76
N LEU A 102 5.73 5.47 -1.66
CA LEU A 102 6.38 4.16 -1.56
C LEU A 102 7.58 4.12 -0.60
N ASN A 103 8.06 5.26 -0.10
CA ASN A 103 9.13 5.33 0.89
C ASN A 103 8.95 6.54 1.81
N PRO A 104 8.04 6.50 2.80
CA PRO A 104 7.89 7.57 3.75
C PRO A 104 9.20 7.69 4.54
N ASN A 105 9.97 8.76 4.31
CA ASN A 105 11.14 9.05 5.11
C ASN A 105 10.69 9.32 6.55
N TRP A 106 10.94 8.35 7.44
CA TRP A 106 10.78 8.61 8.86
C TRP A 106 11.84 9.64 9.24
N PRO A 107 11.48 10.82 9.76
CA PRO A 107 12.44 11.65 10.46
C PRO A 107 12.82 10.87 11.72
N THR A 108 13.87 10.08 11.62
CA THR A 108 14.69 9.72 12.77
C THR A 108 15.29 11.03 13.25
N LEU A 109 15.11 11.33 14.54
CA LEU A 109 15.55 12.56 15.22
C LEU A 109 16.85 13.16 14.66
#